data_AF-A0A925G8W3-F1
#
_entry.id   AF-A0A925G8W3-F1
#
_cell.length_a   1.000
_cell.length_b   1.000
_cell.length_c   1.000
_cell.angle_alpha   90.00
_cell.angle_beta   90.00
_cell.angle_gamma   90.00
#
_symmetry.space_group_name_H-M   'P 1'
#
loop_
_entity.id
_entity.type
_entity.pdbx_description
1 polymer ?
#
loop_
_entity_poly.entity_id
_entity_poly.type
_entity_poly.pdbx_seq_one_letter_code
_entity_poly.pdbx_strand_id
1 'polypeptide(L)'
;MIVSALCPPAAEVKSITAEAIDLPGLLAASHHPEAGAVVLFSGDVRDNNLSKKVSYLEYEAQEAIASKMIAKILEEAKINWKLNIAVAQHRIGRVGISEAAVVVITATPHRREAYEANRHII
;
A
#
# COMPACT_ATOMS: atom_id res chain seq x y z
N MET A 1 -8.41 -14.53 28.17
CA MET A 1 -8.80 -14.42 26.75
C MET A 1 -7.67 -13.72 26.02
N ILE A 2 -6.82 -14.46 25.31
CA ILE A 2 -5.80 -13.90 24.44
C ILE A 2 -6.07 -14.50 23.07
N VAL A 3 -6.82 -13.77 22.24
CA VAL A 3 -6.93 -14.13 20.83
C VAL A 3 -5.82 -13.33 20.14
N SER A 4 -4.61 -13.89 20.16
CA SER A 4 -3.55 -13.47 19.24
C SER A 4 -3.96 -14.01 17.87
N ALA A 5 -4.78 -13.25 17.16
CA ALA A 5 -4.77 -13.34 15.71
C ALA A 5 -3.40 -12.80 15.31
N LEU A 6 -2.46 -13.71 15.09
CA LEU A 6 -1.20 -13.44 14.41
C LEU A 6 -1.57 -12.87 13.05
N CYS A 7 -1.66 -11.54 12.97
CA CYS A 7 -1.59 -10.87 11.71
C CYS A 7 -0.21 -11.19 11.14
N PRO A 8 -0.11 -11.68 9.91
CA PRO A 8 1.19 -11.93 9.31
C PRO A 8 1.99 -10.64 9.43
N PRO A 9 3.27 -10.71 9.87
CA PRO A 9 4.10 -9.53 9.88
C PRO A 9 4.08 -8.90 8.48
N ALA A 10 4.09 -7.58 8.40
CA ALA A 10 4.13 -6.82 7.13
C ALA A 10 5.23 -7.29 6.13
N ALA A 11 6.15 -8.14 6.59
CA ALA A 11 7.21 -8.78 5.83
C ALA A 11 6.76 -9.76 4.71
N GLU A 12 5.50 -10.22 4.67
CA GLU A 12 5.05 -11.19 3.63
C GLU A 12 4.17 -10.58 2.51
N VAL A 13 3.96 -9.25 2.50
CA VAL A 13 3.14 -8.62 1.46
C VAL A 13 3.93 -8.53 0.15
N LYS A 14 3.44 -9.20 -0.91
CA LYS A 14 3.96 -9.00 -2.27
C LYS A 14 3.67 -7.58 -2.73
N SER A 15 4.69 -6.85 -3.16
CA SER A 15 4.55 -5.48 -3.65
C SER A 15 3.93 -5.37 -5.03
N ILE A 16 3.93 -6.45 -5.82
CA ILE A 16 3.21 -6.56 -7.09
C ILE A 16 2.27 -7.77 -7.04
N THR A 17 1.05 -7.62 -7.54
CA THR A 17 0.05 -8.70 -7.62
C THR A 17 -0.80 -8.58 -8.88
N ALA A 18 -1.27 -9.70 -9.43
CA ALA A 18 -2.30 -9.70 -10.49
C ALA A 18 -3.72 -9.78 -9.92
N GLU A 19 -3.86 -10.05 -8.63
CA GLU A 19 -5.14 -10.23 -7.94
C GLU A 19 -5.68 -8.90 -7.40
N ALA A 20 -6.96 -8.88 -7.05
CA ALA A 20 -7.54 -7.75 -6.34
C ALA A 20 -6.82 -7.54 -5.00
N ILE A 21 -6.54 -6.28 -4.66
CA ILE A 21 -5.85 -5.93 -3.42
C ILE A 21 -6.80 -6.19 -2.23
N ASP A 22 -6.38 -7.06 -1.30
CA ASP A 22 -7.10 -7.30 -0.04
C ASP A 22 -6.87 -6.13 0.93
N LEU A 23 -7.58 -5.02 0.69
CA LEU A 23 -7.54 -3.81 1.51
C LEU A 23 -7.77 -4.10 3.01
N PRO A 24 -8.83 -4.83 3.42
CA PRO A 24 -9.04 -5.18 4.82
C PRO A 24 -7.90 -5.98 5.43
N GLY A 25 -7.38 -6.99 4.72
CA GLY A 25 -6.26 -7.80 5.19
C GLY A 25 -4.97 -6.99 5.33
N LEU A 26 -4.65 -6.15 4.36
CA LEU A 26 -3.49 -5.26 4.41
C LEU A 26 -3.57 -4.26 5.56
N LEU A 27 -4.75 -3.66 5.78
CA LEU A 27 -4.96 -2.73 6.89
C LEU A 27 -4.81 -3.43 8.25
N ALA A 28 -5.42 -4.61 8.40
CA ALA A 28 -5.31 -5.41 9.61
C ALA A 28 -3.84 -5.76 9.94
N ALA A 29 -3.06 -6.16 8.92
CA ALA A 29 -1.64 -6.48 9.05
C ALA A 29 -0.74 -5.26 9.32
N SER A 30 -1.28 -4.04 9.20
CA SER A 30 -0.52 -2.81 9.39
C SER A 30 -0.71 -2.17 10.77
N HIS A 31 -1.43 -2.83 11.68
CA HIS A 31 -1.49 -2.42 13.08
C HIS A 31 -0.23 -2.86 13.84
N HIS A 32 0.27 -1.98 14.71
CA HIS A 32 1.45 -2.24 15.53
C HIS A 32 1.22 -1.70 16.95
N PRO A 33 1.65 -2.40 18.03
CA PRO A 33 1.43 -1.95 19.41
C PRO A 33 1.98 -0.56 19.74
N GLU A 34 3.07 -0.15 19.07
CA GLU A 34 3.70 1.16 19.25
C GLU A 34 3.17 2.23 18.27
N ALA A 35 2.30 1.87 17.34
CA ALA A 35 1.73 2.81 16.37
C ALA A 35 0.41 3.39 16.88
N GLY A 36 0.39 4.70 17.11
CA GLY A 36 -0.83 5.46 17.43
C GLY A 36 -1.55 6.00 16.20
N ALA A 37 -0.95 5.88 15.01
CA ALA A 37 -1.54 6.30 13.75
C ALA A 37 -1.22 5.30 12.63
N VAL A 38 -2.24 5.03 11.81
CA VAL A 38 -2.13 4.30 10.55
C VAL A 38 -2.75 5.17 9.46
N VAL A 39 -2.03 5.37 8.36
CA VAL A 39 -2.52 6.11 7.19
C VAL A 39 -2.53 5.16 6.01
N LEU A 40 -3.69 5.07 5.36
CA LEU A 40 -3.90 4.30 4.15
C LEU A 40 -4.20 5.26 2.98
N PHE A 41 -3.49 5.06 1.88
CA PHE A 41 -3.80 5.64 0.58
C PHE A 41 -4.25 4.50 -0.34
N SER A 42 -5.35 4.74 -1.07
CA SER A 42 -5.83 3.89 -2.17
C SER A 42 -5.88 4.70 -3.45
N GLY A 43 -5.14 4.24 -4.46
CA GLY A 43 -5.18 4.78 -5.81
C GLY A 43 -6.19 4.03 -6.65
N ASP A 44 -7.41 4.56 -6.73
CA ASP A 44 -8.52 3.89 -7.40
C ASP A 44 -8.69 4.35 -8.85
N VAL A 45 -9.09 3.44 -9.73
CA VAL A 45 -9.35 3.78 -11.13
C VAL A 45 -10.59 4.68 -11.24
N ARG A 46 -10.42 5.84 -11.88
CA ARG A 46 -11.50 6.79 -12.16
C ARG A 46 -12.17 6.50 -13.50
N ASP A 47 -13.45 6.84 -13.62
CA ASP A 47 -14.27 6.62 -14.82
C ASP A 47 -13.99 7.61 -15.98
N ASN A 48 -13.08 8.56 -15.77
CA ASN A 48 -12.74 9.60 -16.73
C ASN A 48 -11.23 9.85 -16.81
N ASN A 49 -10.75 10.09 -18.03
CA ASN A 49 -9.41 10.58 -18.29
C ASN A 49 -9.40 11.44 -19.57
N LEU A 50 -8.86 12.65 -19.50
CA LEU A 50 -8.77 13.58 -20.65
C LEU A 50 -10.10 13.73 -21.42
N SER A 51 -11.21 13.93 -20.69
CA SER A 51 -12.58 14.04 -21.24
C SER A 51 -13.11 12.81 -21.98
N LYS A 52 -12.46 11.64 -21.82
CA LYS A 52 -12.92 10.36 -22.34
C LYS A 52 -13.39 9.46 -21.20
N LYS A 53 -14.42 8.66 -21.47
CA LYS A 53 -14.86 7.59 -20.56
C LYS A 53 -13.82 6.47 -20.52
N VAL A 54 -13.50 6.01 -19.31
CA VAL A 54 -12.61 4.88 -19.04
C VAL A 54 -13.47 3.70 -18.61
N SER A 55 -13.15 2.49 -19.10
CA SER A 55 -13.82 1.24 -18.65
C SER A 55 -12.95 0.48 -17.66
N TYR A 56 -11.63 0.52 -17.85
CA TYR A 56 -10.62 -0.06 -16.99
C TYR A 56 -9.26 0.57 -17.34
N LEU A 57 -8.26 0.33 -16.49
CA LEU A 57 -6.85 0.54 -16.83
C LEU A 57 -6.14 -0.80 -16.89
N GLU A 58 -5.19 -0.95 -17.81
CA GLU A 58 -4.30 -2.10 -17.93
C GLU A 58 -2.93 -1.67 -17.43
N TYR A 59 -2.42 -2.34 -16.41
CA TYR A 59 -1.12 -2.05 -15.80
C TYR A 59 -0.11 -3.15 -16.10
N GLU A 60 1.09 -2.77 -16.52
CA GLU A 60 2.19 -3.69 -16.78
C GLU A 60 3.41 -3.29 -15.93
N ALA A 61 4.16 -4.29 -15.47
CA ALA A 61 5.41 -4.06 -14.75
C ALA A 61 6.39 -5.21 -14.99
N GLN A 62 7.68 -4.89 -15.03
CA GLN A 62 8.71 -5.90 -14.79
C GLN A 62 8.74 -6.16 -13.28
N GLU A 63 8.06 -7.22 -12.85
CA GLU A 63 7.75 -7.46 -11.43
C GLU A 63 8.99 -7.45 -10.52
N ALA A 64 10.10 -8.06 -10.96
CA ALA A 64 11.30 -8.15 -10.15
C ALA A 64 11.98 -6.78 -9.96
N ILE A 65 12.00 -5.93 -10.99
CA ILE A 65 12.57 -4.58 -10.91
C ILE A 65 11.63 -3.67 -10.10
N ALA A 66 10.33 -3.70 -10.39
CA ALA A 66 9.34 -2.91 -9.67
C ALA A 66 9.33 -3.24 -8.18
N SER A 67 9.35 -4.53 -7.82
CA SER A 67 9.41 -4.97 -6.42
C SER A 67 10.65 -4.47 -5.69
N LYS A 68 11.82 -4.47 -6.36
CA LYS A 68 13.07 -3.93 -5.80
C LYS A 68 13.01 -2.42 -5.58
N MET A 69 12.43 -1.68 -6.52
CA MET A 69 12.26 -0.23 -6.40
C MET A 69 11.31 0.14 -5.27
N ILE A 70 10.16 -0.54 -5.19
CA ILE A 70 9.18 -0.34 -4.10
C ILE A 70 9.85 -0.64 -2.76
N ALA A 71 10.55 -1.77 -2.64
CA ALA A 71 11.26 -2.12 -1.41
C ALA A 71 12.27 -1.01 -1.00
N LYS A 72 13.02 -0.46 -1.96
CA LYS A 72 13.96 0.64 -1.69
C LYS A 72 13.24 1.89 -1.16
N ILE A 73 12.14 2.31 -1.79
CA ILE A 73 11.35 3.48 -1.36
C ILE A 73 10.78 3.26 0.04
N LEU A 74 10.26 2.06 0.33
CA LEU A 74 9.72 1.73 1.64
C LEU A 74 10.80 1.74 2.73
N GLU A 75 11.99 1.20 2.46
CA GLU A 75 13.11 1.24 3.39
C GLU A 75 13.62 2.67 3.65
N GLU A 76 13.74 3.48 2.59
CA GLU A 76 14.08 4.91 2.73
C GLU A 76 13.05 5.65 3.59
N ALA A 77 11.75 5.42 3.36
CA ALA A 77 10.68 6.02 4.15
C ALA A 77 10.68 5.54 5.61
N LYS A 78 10.89 4.24 5.86
CA LYS A 78 11.02 3.69 7.22
C LYS A 78 12.12 4.38 8.00
N ILE A 79 13.28 4.60 7.38
CA ILE A 79 14.42 5.26 8.02
C ILE A 79 14.12 6.74 8.28
N ASN A 80 13.62 7.47 7.28
CA ASN A 80 13.43 8.91 7.36
C ASN A 80 12.35 9.34 8.37
N TRP A 81 11.28 8.54 8.51
CA TRP A 81 10.15 8.85 9.39
C TRP A 81 10.01 7.92 10.59
N LYS A 82 10.95 6.98 10.79
CA LYS A 82 10.93 5.98 11.87
C LYS A 82 9.61 5.20 11.91
N LEU A 83 9.19 4.70 10.74
CA LEU A 83 7.92 3.98 10.61
C LEU A 83 7.98 2.64 11.33
N ASN A 84 6.91 2.30 12.05
CA ASN A 84 6.71 0.93 12.56
C ASN A 84 6.33 -0.02 11.41
N ILE A 85 5.47 0.45 10.49
CA ILE A 85 5.02 -0.29 9.32
C ILE A 85 5.11 0.60 8.09
N ALA A 86 5.56 0.03 6.97
CA ALA A 86 5.44 0.60 5.64
C ALA A 86 5.16 -0.54 4.65
N VAL A 87 4.04 -0.46 3.95
CA VAL A 87 3.58 -1.46 2.97
C VAL A 87 3.14 -0.72 1.71
N ALA A 88 3.51 -1.26 0.55
CA ALA A 88 2.95 -0.84 -0.72
C ALA A 88 2.67 -2.08 -1.57
N GLN A 89 1.48 -2.14 -2.17
CA GLN A 89 1.10 -3.18 -3.13
C GLN A 89 0.49 -2.51 -4.36
N HIS A 90 0.96 -2.92 -5.54
CA HIS A 90 0.45 -2.46 -6.82
C HIS A 90 -0.14 -3.64 -7.59
N ARG A 91 -1.35 -3.45 -8.11
CA ARG A 91 -2.03 -4.41 -8.97
C ARG A 91 -1.64 -4.22 -10.42
N ILE A 92 -1.29 -5.31 -11.10
CA ILE A 92 -1.05 -5.36 -12.54
C ILE A 92 -2.20 -6.09 -13.25
N GLY A 93 -2.24 -5.98 -14.58
CA GLY A 93 -3.35 -6.45 -15.41
C GLY A 93 -4.50 -5.44 -15.43
N ARG A 94 -5.71 -5.95 -15.72
CA ARG A 94 -6.93 -5.13 -15.79
C ARG A 94 -7.45 -4.77 -14.41
N VAL A 95 -7.64 -3.47 -14.19
CA VAL A 95 -8.22 -2.89 -12.99
C VAL A 95 -9.44 -2.07 -13.37
N GLY A 96 -10.60 -2.46 -12.84
CA GLY A 96 -11.89 -1.83 -13.12
C GLY A 96 -12.08 -0.50 -12.41
N ILE A 97 -13.11 0.26 -12.82
CA ILE A 97 -13.51 1.51 -12.15
C ILE A 97 -13.78 1.26 -10.66
N SER A 98 -13.28 2.17 -9.82
CA SER A 98 -13.38 2.10 -8.35
C SER A 98 -12.67 0.92 -7.70
N GLU A 99 -11.84 0.17 -8.45
CA GLU A 99 -10.92 -0.81 -7.89
C GLU A 99 -9.57 -0.16 -7.60
N ALA A 100 -8.92 -0.61 -6.52
CA ALA A 100 -7.59 -0.16 -6.14
C ALA A 100 -6.52 -0.71 -7.10
N ALA A 101 -5.81 0.19 -7.76
CA ALA A 101 -4.62 -0.12 -8.55
C ALA A 101 -3.35 -0.12 -7.68
N VAL A 102 -3.30 0.71 -6.66
CA VAL A 102 -2.18 0.80 -5.73
C VAL A 102 -2.66 1.13 -4.33
N VAL A 103 -2.03 0.51 -3.32
CA VAL A 103 -2.28 0.78 -1.91
C VAL A 103 -0.96 1.05 -1.22
N VAL A 104 -0.92 2.09 -0.38
CA VAL A 104 0.22 2.42 0.49
C VAL A 104 -0.29 2.58 1.91
N ILE A 105 0.34 1.88 2.86
CA ILE A 105 0.00 1.97 4.28
C ILE A 105 1.26 2.28 5.08
N THR A 106 1.18 3.29 5.94
CA THR A 106 2.23 3.67 6.89
C THR A 106 1.68 3.69 8.31
N ALA A 107 2.49 3.25 9.28
CA ALA A 107 2.13 3.30 10.69
C ALA A 107 3.27 3.87 11.54
N THR A 108 2.93 4.78 12.45
CA THR A 108 3.86 5.50 13.33
C THR A 108 3.23 5.79 14.69
N PRO A 109 4.01 6.16 15.73
CA PRO A 109 3.44 6.58 17.01
C PRO A 109 2.53 7.80 16.91
N HIS A 110 2.81 8.73 15.99
CA HIS A 110 2.05 9.97 15.81
C HIS A 110 1.68 10.21 14.35
N ARG A 111 0.51 10.83 14.13
CA ARG A 111 -0.10 10.97 12.79
C ARG A 111 0.74 11.75 11.77
N ARG A 112 1.57 12.69 12.22
CA ARG A 112 2.29 13.60 11.32
C ARG A 112 3.23 12.82 10.41
N GLU A 113 4.04 11.96 11.00
CA GLU A 113 5.02 11.14 10.31
C GLU A 113 4.34 10.12 9.39
N ALA A 114 3.21 9.52 9.81
CA ALA A 114 2.44 8.61 8.96
C ALA A 114 1.96 9.32 7.68
N TYR A 115 1.37 10.52 7.78
CA TYR A 115 0.92 11.27 6.61
C TYR A 115 2.07 11.71 5.71
N GLU A 116 3.14 12.25 6.29
CA GLU A 116 4.30 12.73 5.52
C GLU A 116 4.98 11.58 4.75
N ALA A 117 5.19 10.43 5.41
CA ALA A 117 5.78 9.27 4.76
C ALA A 117 4.86 8.64 3.72
N ASN A 118 3.56 8.55 3.99
CA ASN A 118 2.59 8.00 3.03
C ASN A 118 2.61 8.83 1.73
N ARG A 119 2.58 10.16 1.87
CA ARG A 119 2.70 11.11 0.75
C ARG A 119 4.06 11.05 0.04
N HIS A 120 5.12 10.66 0.72
CA HIS A 120 6.44 10.51 0.09
C HIS A 120 6.52 9.26 -0.79
N ILE A 121 5.85 8.17 -0.39
CA ILE A 121 5.88 6.88 -1.09
C ILE A 121 5.08 6.94 -2.40
N ILE A 122 4.08 7.82 -2.52
CA ILE A 122 3.16 7.93 -3.66
C ILE A 122 3.27 9.24 -4.44
#